data_AF-K9VDM1-F1
#
_entry.id   AF-K9VDM1-F1
#
_cell.length_a   1.000
_cell.length_b   1.000
_cell.length_c   1.000
_cell.angle_alpha   90.00
_cell.angle_beta   90.00
_cell.angle_gamma   90.00
#
_symmetry.space_group_name_H-M   'P 1'
#
loop_
_entity.id
_entity.type
_entity.pdbx_description
1 polymer ?
#
loop_
_entity_poly.entity_id
_entity_poly.type
_entity_poly.pdbx_seq_one_letter_code
_entity_poly.pdbx_strand_id
1 'polypeptide(L)'
;MQLKMWVLSGAALALWLAPLTALDKRIGWHKSMQGLSLFGAVACAITAGNIARKLAEESEIEEIKTRAITADVIDEISTSAYVSQQQRQQEAELILTSPGVDVEASRQALEAIYSNDLQDTASASEHPDYPIYLEVCKSMEAGKSVTWIVENVLKMGGRKFSEGKAKLQDLLNQFEGGDDG
;
A
#
# COMPACT_ATOMS: atom_id res chain seq x y z
N MET A 1 -24.13 12.06 -43.54
CA MET A 1 -23.34 11.23 -44.46
C MET A 1 -23.61 9.73 -44.31
N GLN A 2 -23.88 9.23 -43.10
CA GLN A 2 -24.11 7.80 -42.88
C GLN A 2 -25.29 7.22 -43.68
N LEU A 3 -26.42 7.93 -43.79
CA LEU A 3 -27.59 7.44 -44.54
C LEU A 3 -27.29 7.10 -46.01
N LYS A 4 -26.42 7.89 -46.65
CA LYS A 4 -25.98 7.64 -48.04
C LYS A 4 -25.12 6.38 -48.15
N MET A 5 -24.26 6.12 -47.15
CA MET A 5 -23.42 4.93 -47.07
C MET A 5 -24.26 3.66 -46.89
N TRP A 6 -25.31 3.71 -46.05
CA TRP A 6 -26.24 2.59 -45.86
C TRP A 6 -27.04 2.26 -47.11
N VAL A 7 -27.54 3.28 -47.82
CA VAL A 7 -28.29 3.10 -49.08
C VAL A 7 -27.41 2.52 -50.19
N LEU A 8 -26.16 3.00 -50.32
CA LEU A 8 -25.20 2.47 -51.30
C LEU A 8 -24.80 1.03 -50.99
N SER A 9 -24.58 0.70 -49.71
CA SER A 9 -24.26 -0.65 -49.26
C SER A 9 -25.44 -1.61 -49.47
N GLY A 10 -26.66 -1.18 -49.15
CA GLY A 10 -27.88 -1.96 -49.41
C GLY A 10 -28.14 -2.19 -50.89
N ALA A 11 -27.93 -1.17 -51.74
CA ALA A 11 -28.06 -1.29 -53.19
C ALA A 11 -27.00 -2.22 -53.79
N ALA A 12 -25.76 -2.18 -53.29
CA ALA A 12 -24.69 -3.08 -53.71
C ALA A 12 -24.99 -4.54 -53.34
N LEU A 13 -25.51 -4.80 -52.14
CA LEU A 13 -25.95 -6.14 -51.73
C LEU A 13 -27.12 -6.65 -52.56
N ALA A 14 -28.11 -5.79 -52.87
CA ALA A 14 -29.23 -6.16 -53.72
C ALA A 14 -28.79 -6.46 -55.17
N LEU A 15 -27.88 -5.67 -55.73
CA LEU A 15 -27.28 -5.92 -57.05
C LEU A 15 -26.41 -7.19 -57.07
N TRP A 16 -25.77 -7.52 -55.96
CA TRP A 16 -24.98 -8.75 -55.81
C TRP A 16 -25.85 -10.01 -55.66
N LEU A 17 -27.03 -9.88 -55.04
CA LEU A 17 -28.00 -10.96 -54.86
C LEU A 17 -28.93 -11.17 -56.07
N ALA A 18 -29.11 -10.17 -56.94
CA ALA A 18 -30.00 -10.24 -58.10
C ALA A 18 -29.67 -11.36 -59.12
N PRO A 19 -28.40 -11.67 -59.44
CA PRO A 19 -28.07 -12.77 -60.36
C PRO A 19 -28.35 -14.16 -59.77
N LEU A 20 -28.32 -14.29 -58.44
CA LEU A 20 -28.55 -15.56 -57.74
C LEU A 20 -30.02 -15.99 -57.76
N THR A 21 -30.96 -15.03 -57.78
CA THR A 21 -32.40 -15.27 -57.83
C THR A 21 -32.95 -15.39 -59.26
N ALA A 22 -32.27 -14.78 -60.25
CA ALA A 22 -32.73 -14.76 -61.63
C ALA A 22 -32.31 -15.99 -62.46
N LEU A 23 -31.20 -16.66 -62.12
CA LEU A 23 -30.74 -17.86 -62.85
C LEU A 23 -30.99 -19.15 -62.04
N ASP A 24 -31.97 -19.91 -62.51
CA ASP A 24 -32.20 -21.35 -62.29
C ASP A 24 -32.98 -21.79 -61.02
N LYS A 25 -34.15 -22.41 -61.26
CA LYS A 25 -35.07 -22.96 -60.24
C LYS A 25 -34.61 -24.28 -59.62
N ARG A 26 -33.60 -24.96 -60.19
CA ARG A 26 -33.21 -26.32 -59.73
C ARG A 26 -32.15 -26.38 -58.62
N ILE A 27 -31.50 -25.27 -58.26
CA ILE A 27 -30.34 -25.22 -57.34
C ILE A 27 -30.60 -24.36 -56.07
N GLY A 28 -31.88 -24.20 -55.70
CA GLY A 28 -32.29 -23.28 -54.62
C GLY A 28 -31.66 -23.53 -53.25
N TRP A 29 -31.35 -24.79 -52.90
CA TRP A 29 -30.93 -25.14 -51.53
C TRP A 29 -29.46 -24.79 -51.23
N HIS A 30 -28.55 -24.98 -52.18
CA HIS A 30 -27.14 -24.64 -51.97
C HIS A 30 -26.93 -23.12 -51.96
N LYS A 31 -27.68 -22.40 -52.81
CA LYS A 31 -27.65 -20.93 -52.89
C LYS A 31 -28.26 -20.27 -51.65
N SER A 32 -29.33 -20.81 -51.09
CA SER A 32 -29.89 -20.30 -49.83
C SER A 32 -28.94 -20.52 -48.65
N MET A 33 -28.25 -21.66 -48.61
CA MET A 33 -27.25 -21.97 -47.57
C MET A 33 -26.01 -21.07 -47.67
N GLN A 34 -25.55 -20.75 -48.88
CA GLN A 34 -24.50 -19.74 -49.09
C GLN A 34 -24.95 -18.33 -48.70
N GLY A 35 -26.19 -17.94 -49.03
CA GLY A 35 -26.77 -16.67 -48.60
C GLY A 35 -26.82 -16.55 -47.08
N LEU A 36 -27.30 -17.58 -46.38
CA LEU A 36 -27.35 -17.62 -44.92
C LEU A 36 -25.96 -17.52 -44.28
N SER A 37 -24.95 -18.18 -44.86
CA SER A 37 -23.55 -18.09 -44.40
C SER A 37 -23.01 -16.66 -44.54
N LEU A 38 -23.28 -15.99 -45.66
CA LEU A 38 -22.86 -14.61 -45.89
C LEU A 38 -23.58 -13.61 -44.98
N PHE A 39 -24.89 -13.79 -44.75
CA PHE A 39 -25.61 -12.98 -43.76
C PHE A 39 -25.07 -13.19 -42.35
N GLY A 40 -24.72 -14.42 -41.97
CA GLY A 40 -24.06 -14.73 -40.70
C GLY A 40 -22.70 -14.04 -40.57
N ALA A 41 -21.89 -14.05 -41.64
CA ALA A 41 -20.59 -13.37 -41.67
C ALA A 41 -20.73 -11.85 -41.55
N VAL A 42 -21.72 -11.24 -42.23
CA VAL A 42 -22.00 -9.81 -42.13
C VAL A 42 -22.49 -9.44 -40.73
N ALA A 43 -23.39 -10.23 -40.15
CA ALA A 43 -23.85 -10.01 -38.77
C ALA A 43 -22.69 -10.10 -37.77
N CYS A 44 -21.80 -11.07 -37.94
CA CYS A 44 -20.59 -11.23 -37.13
C CYS A 44 -19.62 -10.04 -37.29
N ALA A 45 -19.43 -9.54 -38.51
CA ALA A 45 -18.59 -8.37 -38.76
C ALA A 45 -19.14 -7.10 -38.08
N ILE A 46 -20.47 -6.93 -38.05
CA ILE A 46 -21.12 -5.79 -37.38
C ILE A 46 -20.97 -5.90 -35.86
N THR A 47 -21.19 -7.09 -35.28
CA THR A 47 -21.04 -7.27 -33.82
C THR A 47 -19.58 -7.10 -33.40
N ALA A 48 -18.64 -7.66 -34.15
CA ALA A 48 -17.21 -7.48 -33.91
C ALA A 48 -16.80 -6.00 -34.02
N GLY A 49 -17.31 -5.26 -35.01
CA GLY A 49 -17.06 -3.83 -35.14
C GLY A 49 -17.63 -2.99 -33.99
N ASN A 50 -18.81 -3.35 -33.48
CA ASN A 50 -19.40 -2.69 -32.31
C ASN A 50 -18.63 -2.98 -31.03
N ILE A 51 -18.14 -4.21 -30.85
CA ILE A 51 -17.28 -4.57 -29.71
C ILE A 51 -15.94 -3.84 -29.80
N ALA A 52 -15.34 -3.78 -30.99
CA ALA A 52 -14.09 -3.05 -31.22
C ALA A 52 -14.22 -1.55 -30.92
N ARG A 53 -15.37 -0.93 -31.24
CA ARG A 53 -15.63 0.47 -30.88
C ARG A 53 -15.74 0.68 -29.37
N LYS A 54 -16.44 -0.21 -28.67
CA LYS A 54 -16.54 -0.14 -27.20
C LYS A 54 -15.18 -0.31 -26.53
N LEU A 55 -14.38 -1.26 -27.01
CA LEU A 55 -13.02 -1.46 -26.53
C LEU A 55 -12.11 -0.25 -26.83
N ALA A 56 -12.30 0.42 -27.97
CA ALA A 56 -11.57 1.64 -28.28
C ALA A 56 -11.93 2.78 -27.30
N GLU A 57 -13.23 3.00 -27.04
CA GLU A 57 -13.68 3.98 -26.05
C GLU A 57 -13.16 3.68 -24.64
N GLU A 58 -13.17 2.41 -24.21
CA GLU A 58 -12.60 1.99 -22.92
C GLU A 58 -11.08 2.20 -22.87
N SER A 59 -10.35 1.89 -23.95
CA SER A 59 -8.89 2.07 -24.02
C SER A 59 -8.48 3.54 -23.94
N GLU A 60 -9.23 4.45 -24.58
CA GLU A 60 -8.96 5.89 -24.49
C GLU A 60 -9.15 6.40 -23.05
N ILE A 61 -10.17 5.90 -22.34
CA ILE A 61 -10.42 6.24 -20.94
C ILE A 61 -9.31 5.70 -20.03
N GLU A 62 -8.83 4.48 -20.26
CA GLU A 62 -7.71 3.90 -19.51
C GLU A 62 -6.40 4.66 -19.74
N GLU A 63 -6.12 5.10 -20.97
CA GLU A 63 -4.95 5.94 -21.26
C GLU A 63 -5.02 7.30 -20.56
N ILE A 64 -6.19 7.93 -20.53
CA ILE A 64 -6.37 9.20 -19.81
C ILE A 64 -6.19 8.99 -18.30
N LYS A 65 -6.74 7.91 -17.75
CA LYS A 65 -6.62 7.57 -16.33
C LYS A 65 -5.16 7.31 -15.94
N THR A 66 -4.42 6.54 -16.76
CA THR A 66 -3.01 6.25 -16.50
C THR A 66 -2.14 7.50 -16.59
N ARG A 67 -2.42 8.41 -17.54
CA ARG A 67 -1.74 9.72 -17.60
C ARG A 67 -2.02 10.59 -16.38
N ALA A 68 -3.26 10.63 -15.89
CA ALA A 68 -3.62 11.37 -14.69
C ALA A 68 -2.91 10.83 -13.43
N ILE A 69 -2.95 9.51 -13.22
CA ILE A 69 -2.24 8.86 -12.10
C ILE A 69 -0.74 9.12 -12.17
N THR A 70 -0.16 9.06 -13.37
CA THR A 70 1.28 9.32 -13.55
C THR A 70 1.63 10.76 -13.22
N ALA A 71 0.79 11.73 -13.56
CA ALA A 71 1.01 13.13 -13.24
C ALA A 71 0.96 13.38 -11.72
N ASP A 72 -0.03 12.84 -11.02
CA ASP A 72 -0.16 12.97 -9.56
C ASP A 72 1.03 12.35 -8.82
N VAL A 73 1.46 11.15 -9.26
CA VAL A 73 2.64 10.48 -8.67
C VAL A 73 3.91 11.28 -8.90
N ILE A 74 4.09 11.88 -10.08
CA ILE A 74 5.24 12.75 -10.36
C ILE A 74 5.21 14.00 -9.47
N ASP A 75 4.04 14.60 -9.26
CA ASP A 75 3.90 15.78 -8.41
C ASP A 75 4.24 15.46 -6.94
N GLU A 76 3.73 14.33 -6.42
CA GLU A 76 4.03 13.86 -5.07
C GLU A 76 5.52 13.51 -4.90
N ILE A 77 6.12 12.83 -5.88
CA ILE A 77 7.56 12.54 -5.89
C ILE A 77 8.38 13.84 -5.98
N SER A 78 7.94 14.81 -6.78
CA SER A 78 8.66 16.08 -6.93
C SER A 78 8.61 16.90 -5.64
N THR A 79 7.45 16.93 -4.97
CA THR A 79 7.27 17.63 -3.71
C THR A 79 8.09 16.97 -2.60
N SER A 80 8.03 15.64 -2.48
CA SER A 80 8.82 14.90 -1.49
C SER A 80 10.32 15.03 -1.74
N ALA A 81 10.76 14.97 -3.00
CA ALA A 81 12.16 15.20 -3.37
C ALA A 81 12.61 16.63 -3.01
N TYR A 82 11.79 17.63 -3.33
CA TYR A 82 12.06 19.03 -2.99
C TYR A 82 12.18 19.25 -1.48
N VAL A 83 11.22 18.75 -0.70
CA VAL A 83 11.23 18.83 0.77
C VAL A 83 12.46 18.12 1.34
N SER A 84 12.81 16.94 0.82
CA SER A 84 14.01 16.21 1.25
C SER A 84 15.32 16.97 0.96
N GLN A 85 15.35 17.74 -0.14
CA GLN A 85 16.51 18.53 -0.51
C GLN A 85 16.60 19.78 0.35
N GLN A 86 15.47 20.42 0.64
CA GLN A 86 15.40 21.57 1.54
C GLN A 86 15.82 21.19 2.96
N GLN A 87 15.39 20.03 3.46
CA GLN A 87 15.81 19.52 4.77
C GLN A 87 17.33 19.29 4.82
N ARG A 88 17.91 18.64 3.80
CA ARG A 88 19.37 18.44 3.72
C ARG A 88 20.14 19.75 3.66
N GLN A 89 19.59 20.78 3.02
CA GLN A 89 20.21 22.12 3.00
C GLN A 89 20.15 22.77 4.38
N GLN A 90 19.01 22.70 5.08
CA GLN A 90 18.89 23.22 6.45
C GLN A 90 19.84 22.50 7.42
N GLU A 91 19.96 21.18 7.32
CA GLU A 91 20.90 20.40 8.11
C GLU A 91 22.36 20.78 7.82
N ALA A 92 22.72 20.97 6.54
CA ALA A 92 24.05 21.42 6.15
C ALA A 92 24.35 22.86 6.62
N GLU A 93 23.38 23.77 6.51
CA GLU A 93 23.50 25.13 7.01
C GLU A 93 23.63 25.15 8.53
N LEU A 94 22.88 24.32 9.26
CA LEU A 94 23.01 24.17 10.71
C LEU A 94 24.41 23.68 11.09
N ILE A 95 24.98 22.72 10.36
CA ILE A 95 26.35 22.24 10.61
C ILE A 95 27.38 23.35 10.34
N LEU A 96 27.16 24.19 9.33
CA LEU A 96 28.06 25.28 8.95
C LEU A 96 27.93 26.53 9.84
N THR A 97 26.73 26.84 10.33
CA THR A 97 26.45 28.00 11.19
C THR A 97 26.48 27.70 12.67
N SER A 98 26.45 26.41 13.06
CA SER A 98 26.66 26.02 14.44
C SER A 98 28.07 26.50 14.85
N PRO A 99 28.17 27.52 15.73
CA PRO A 99 29.46 28.00 16.19
C PRO A 99 30.03 26.85 17.00
N GLY A 100 31.09 26.21 16.45
CA GLY A 100 31.66 24.94 16.91
C GLY A 100 31.19 24.57 18.29
N VAL A 101 30.10 23.77 18.35
CA VAL A 101 29.50 23.35 19.63
C VAL A 101 30.64 22.81 20.45
N ASP A 102 30.93 23.51 21.54
CA ASP A 102 32.02 23.16 22.44
C ASP A 102 31.75 21.73 22.91
N VAL A 103 32.42 20.77 22.27
CA VAL A 103 32.14 19.33 22.42
C VAL A 103 32.28 18.96 23.89
N GLU A 104 33.15 19.68 24.61
CA GLU A 104 33.31 19.66 26.05
C GLU A 104 32.06 20.11 26.83
N ALA A 105 31.34 21.14 26.40
CA ALA A 105 30.11 21.59 27.05
C ALA A 105 28.95 20.62 26.84
N SER A 106 28.82 20.06 25.62
CA SER A 106 27.84 19.00 25.36
C SER A 106 28.18 17.72 26.10
N ARG A 107 29.47 17.37 26.22
CA ARG A 107 29.93 16.22 27.00
C ARG A 107 29.69 16.41 28.50
N GLN A 108 29.95 17.60 29.04
CA GLN A 108 29.65 17.92 30.44
C GLN A 108 28.14 17.88 30.72
N ALA A 109 27.31 18.36 29.80
CA ALA A 109 25.86 18.24 29.92
C ALA A 109 25.40 16.77 29.89
N LEU A 110 25.99 15.93 29.03
CA LEU A 110 25.67 14.51 28.96
C LEU A 110 26.16 13.74 30.20
N GLU A 111 27.36 14.04 30.70
CA GLU A 111 27.91 13.48 31.94
C GLU A 111 27.09 13.90 33.16
N ALA A 112 26.53 15.12 33.18
CA ALA A 112 25.65 15.59 34.24
C ALA A 112 24.29 14.88 34.22
N ILE A 113 23.71 14.62 33.04
CA ILE A 113 22.46 13.85 32.91
C ILE A 113 22.69 12.41 33.36
N TYR A 114 23.76 11.76 32.91
CA TYR A 114 24.09 10.39 33.28
C TYR A 114 24.42 10.24 34.78
N SER A 115 25.07 11.25 35.37
CA SER A 115 25.38 11.26 36.81
C SER A 115 24.16 11.51 37.68
N ASN A 116 23.17 12.29 37.21
CA ASN A 116 21.89 12.46 37.90
C ASN A 116 21.01 11.20 37.83
N ASP A 117 20.92 10.55 36.66
CA ASP A 117 20.20 9.26 36.51
C ASP A 117 20.80 8.15 37.40
N LEU A 118 22.13 8.16 37.61
CA LEU A 118 22.81 7.26 38.54
C LEU A 118 22.55 7.58 40.02
N GLN A 119 22.19 8.82 40.35
CA GLN A 119 21.92 9.22 41.73
C GLN A 119 20.49 8.88 42.18
N ASP A 120 19.51 8.93 41.28
CA ASP A 120 18.14 8.49 41.55
C ASP A 120 17.98 6.95 41.52
N THR A 121 18.88 6.23 40.83
CA THR A 121 18.86 4.75 40.79
C THR A 121 19.66 4.07 41.91
N ALA A 122 20.55 4.81 42.61
CA ALA A 122 21.36 4.24 43.69
C ALA A 122 20.56 3.84 44.95
N SER A 123 19.31 4.29 45.07
CA SER A 123 18.42 3.89 46.18
C SER A 123 17.52 2.68 45.85
N ALA A 124 17.42 2.28 44.57
CA ALA A 124 16.61 1.14 44.12
C ALA A 124 17.43 -0.15 43.88
N SER A 125 18.77 -0.05 43.78
CA SER A 125 19.64 -1.16 43.35
C SER A 125 19.93 -2.24 44.41
N GLU A 126 19.43 -2.11 45.65
CA GLU A 126 19.61 -3.14 46.68
C GLU A 126 18.53 -4.23 46.67
N HIS A 127 17.43 -4.05 45.93
CA HIS A 127 16.37 -5.06 45.90
C HIS A 127 16.72 -6.21 44.92
N PRO A 128 16.73 -7.48 45.36
CA PRO A 128 17.14 -8.62 44.52
C PRO A 128 16.27 -8.80 43.26
N ASP A 129 15.08 -8.21 43.24
CA ASP A 129 14.13 -8.29 42.13
C ASP A 129 14.21 -7.12 41.12
N TYR A 130 15.02 -6.08 41.39
CA TYR A 130 15.21 -4.94 40.49
C TYR A 130 15.73 -5.32 39.07
N PRO A 131 16.71 -6.23 38.89
CA PRO A 131 17.14 -6.61 37.54
C PRO A 131 16.05 -7.35 36.75
N ILE A 132 15.14 -8.05 37.45
CA ILE A 132 14.01 -8.74 36.83
C ILE A 132 12.99 -7.71 36.35
N TYR A 133 12.73 -6.66 37.13
CA TYR A 133 11.86 -5.55 36.74
C TYR A 133 12.34 -4.83 35.47
N LEU A 134 13.64 -4.52 35.36
CA LEU A 134 14.21 -3.88 34.16
C LEU A 134 13.99 -4.73 32.89
N GLU A 135 14.12 -6.05 33.00
CA GLU A 135 13.89 -6.96 31.86
C GLU A 135 12.40 -7.05 31.47
N VAL A 136 11.50 -6.93 32.46
CA VAL A 136 10.05 -6.79 32.24
C VAL A 136 9.75 -5.50 31.47
N CYS A 137 10.24 -4.34 31.92
CA CYS A 137 10.02 -3.04 31.27
C CYS A 137 10.51 -3.03 29.82
N LYS A 138 11.76 -3.48 29.59
CA LYS A 138 12.32 -3.61 28.25
C LYS A 138 11.50 -4.52 27.34
N SER A 139 10.92 -5.58 27.91
CA SER A 139 10.05 -6.50 27.15
C SER A 139 8.68 -5.90 26.84
N MET A 140 8.13 -5.06 27.71
CA MET A 140 6.89 -4.32 27.47
C MET A 140 7.08 -3.23 26.40
N GLU A 141 8.17 -2.46 26.46
CA GLU A 141 8.53 -1.46 25.44
C GLU A 141 8.74 -2.09 24.06
N ALA A 142 9.29 -3.30 24.01
CA ALA A 142 9.42 -4.08 22.79
C ALA A 142 8.08 -4.65 22.27
N GLY A 143 6.95 -4.31 22.91
CA GLY A 143 5.60 -4.72 22.50
C GLY A 143 5.28 -6.20 22.77
N LYS A 144 6.02 -6.86 23.66
CA LYS A 144 5.80 -8.29 23.96
C LYS A 144 4.59 -8.46 24.88
N SER A 145 3.85 -9.55 24.67
CA SER A 145 2.65 -9.82 25.46
C SER A 145 2.99 -10.17 26.91
N VAL A 146 2.07 -9.86 27.84
CA VAL A 146 2.17 -10.24 29.26
C VAL A 146 2.43 -11.74 29.42
N THR A 147 1.78 -12.57 28.60
CA THR A 147 2.00 -14.02 28.58
C THR A 147 3.46 -14.36 28.26
N TRP A 148 4.03 -13.71 27.25
CA TRP A 148 5.42 -13.92 26.86
C TRP A 148 6.38 -13.53 28.00
N ILE A 149 6.10 -12.42 28.69
CA ILE A 149 6.93 -11.92 29.80
C ILE A 149 6.89 -12.92 30.97
N VAL A 150 5.70 -13.41 31.35
CA VAL A 150 5.55 -14.39 32.42
C VAL A 150 6.29 -15.69 32.11
N GLU A 151 6.27 -16.14 30.85
CA GLU A 151 6.90 -17.39 30.45
C GLU A 151 8.42 -17.27 30.26
N ASN A 152 8.91 -16.17 29.70
CA ASN A 152 10.31 -16.04 29.29
C ASN A 152 11.16 -15.27 30.32
N VAL A 153 10.60 -14.24 30.94
CA VAL A 153 11.30 -13.41 31.94
C VAL A 153 11.15 -14.01 33.33
N LEU A 154 9.90 -14.26 33.76
CA LEU A 154 9.63 -14.83 35.08
C LEU A 154 9.77 -16.36 35.13
N LYS A 155 9.89 -17.05 33.99
CA LYS A 155 9.98 -18.52 33.87
C LYS A 155 8.83 -19.26 34.55
N MET A 156 7.65 -18.67 34.60
CA MET A 156 6.46 -19.19 35.30
C MET A 156 5.30 -19.49 34.34
N GLY A 157 5.56 -20.33 33.32
CA GLY A 157 4.56 -20.78 32.36
C GLY A 157 3.66 -21.93 32.83
N GLY A 158 2.64 -22.23 32.03
CA GLY A 158 1.77 -23.39 32.22
C GLY A 158 0.96 -23.38 33.52
N ARG A 159 1.16 -24.38 34.40
CA ARG A 159 0.37 -24.51 35.65
C ARG A 159 0.64 -23.40 36.67
N LYS A 160 1.74 -22.66 36.53
CA LYS A 160 2.12 -21.54 37.41
C LYS A 160 1.85 -20.17 36.78
N PHE A 161 1.10 -20.12 35.68
CA PHE A 161 0.84 -18.87 34.96
C PHE A 161 0.09 -17.84 35.81
N SER A 162 -0.86 -18.29 36.63
CA SER A 162 -1.59 -17.41 37.56
C SER A 162 -0.68 -16.80 38.63
N GLU A 163 0.26 -17.58 39.17
CA GLU A 163 1.28 -17.11 40.12
C GLU A 163 2.25 -16.13 39.44
N GLY A 164 2.65 -16.41 38.21
CA GLY A 164 3.51 -15.55 37.42
C GLY A 164 2.88 -14.20 37.09
N LYS A 165 1.58 -14.17 36.79
CA LYS A 165 0.83 -12.92 36.59
C LYS A 165 0.74 -12.09 37.87
N ALA A 166 0.51 -12.73 39.02
CA ALA A 166 0.48 -12.05 40.31
C ALA A 166 1.85 -11.45 40.66
N LYS A 167 2.95 -12.20 40.45
CA LYS A 167 4.31 -11.69 40.67
C LYS A 167 4.68 -10.55 39.73
N LEU A 168 4.25 -10.62 38.46
CA LEU A 168 4.46 -9.52 37.52
C LEU A 168 3.76 -8.25 37.98
N GLN A 169 2.52 -8.37 38.45
CA GLN A 169 1.75 -7.23 38.94
C GLN A 169 2.34 -6.67 40.24
N ASP A 170 2.83 -7.52 41.12
CA ASP A 170 3.52 -7.11 42.36
C ASP A 170 4.81 -6.34 42.05
N LEU A 171 5.61 -6.81 41.08
CA LEU A 171 6.80 -6.10 40.61
C LEU A 171 6.47 -4.74 40.00
N LEU A 172 5.45 -4.65 39.15
CA LEU A 172 5.02 -3.38 38.59
C LEU A 172 4.55 -2.42 39.68
N ASN A 173 3.72 -2.87 40.63
CA ASN A 173 3.24 -2.04 41.72
C ASN A 173 4.37 -1.56 42.65
N GLN A 174 5.38 -2.40 42.91
CA GLN A 174 6.50 -2.06 43.79
C GLN A 174 7.40 -0.95 43.22
N PHE A 175 7.52 -0.85 41.89
CA PHE A 175 8.45 0.09 41.24
C PHE A 175 7.75 1.23 40.47
N GLU A 176 6.50 1.03 40.03
CA GLU A 176 5.69 2.05 39.32
C GLU A 176 4.83 2.88 40.29
N GLY A 177 4.53 2.35 41.50
CA GLY A 177 3.75 3.03 42.53
C GLY A 177 4.52 4.00 43.43
N GLY A 178 5.75 4.38 43.07
CA GLY A 178 6.60 5.30 43.83
C GLY A 178 6.42 6.78 43.50
N ASP A 179 5.54 7.14 42.55
CA ASP A 179 5.32 8.51 42.08
C ASP A 179 4.19 9.22 42.87
N ASP A 180 4.29 9.22 44.21
CA ASP A 180 3.51 10.10 45.09
C ASP A 180 4.42 10.60 46.23
N GLY A 181 5.19 11.66 45.94
CA GLY A 181 6.06 12.36 46.89
C GLY A 181 6.56 13.71 46.37
#